data_AF-A0A536D7R9-F1
#
_entry.id   AF-A0A536D7R9-F1
#
_cell.length_a   1.000
_cell.length_b   1.000
_cell.length_c   1.000
_cell.angle_alpha   90.00
_cell.angle_beta   90.00
_cell.angle_gamma   90.00
#
_symmetry.space_group_name_H-M   'P 1'
#
loop_
_entity.id
_entity.type
_entity.pdbx_description
1 polymer ?
#
loop_
_entity_poly.entity_id
_entity_poly.type
_entity_poly.pdbx_seq_one_letter_code
_entity_poly.pdbx_strand_id
1 'polypeptide(L)'
;MASTSKTQSLDLDRPLDEVIDWRYKSFPPGPPVKVRSVREKGWNALGGDFMLPVMLLKESPLRHNVDEMAALCARTGFSLAPHAKTSMAPQLVQRQLAAGAWAITAATTWQVRLWREFGADRIILANELVEEASIDWVAAEIKRDAEFDFYCLVDSVAAVKALDRA
;
A
#
# COMPACT_ATOMS: atom_id res chain seq x y z
N MET A 1 11.55 17.64 -17.57
CA MET A 1 12.38 17.52 -16.35
C MET A 1 11.65 16.57 -15.42
N ALA A 2 12.20 15.39 -15.14
CA ALA A 2 11.56 14.45 -14.21
C ALA A 2 11.54 15.12 -12.82
N SER A 3 10.34 15.47 -12.34
CA SER A 3 10.16 15.93 -10.97
C SER A 3 10.76 14.88 -10.04
N THR A 4 11.78 15.27 -9.29
CA THR A 4 12.36 14.43 -8.24
C THR A 4 11.29 14.21 -7.19
N SER A 5 10.57 13.10 -7.32
CA SER A 5 9.57 12.66 -6.35
C SER A 5 10.23 12.63 -4.97
N LYS A 6 9.65 13.34 -3.99
CA LYS A 6 9.99 13.13 -2.58
C LYS A 6 9.90 11.64 -2.29
N THR A 7 10.82 11.12 -1.49
CA THR A 7 10.75 9.73 -1.02
C THR A 7 9.51 9.59 -0.15
N GLN A 8 8.45 9.03 -0.72
CA GLN A 8 7.18 8.77 -0.04
C GLN A 8 7.40 7.69 1.02
N SER A 9 6.94 7.94 2.25
CA SER A 9 6.99 6.97 3.34
C SER A 9 5.62 6.84 3.99
N LEU A 10 5.12 5.61 4.04
CA LEU A 10 3.89 5.25 4.70
C LEU A 10 4.08 5.20 6.22
N ASP A 11 3.05 5.60 6.95
CA ASP A 11 2.95 5.36 8.40
C ASP A 11 2.64 3.88 8.64
N LEU A 12 3.59 3.17 9.23
CA LEU A 12 3.46 1.75 9.57
C LEU A 12 3.20 1.51 11.05
N ASP A 13 3.08 2.55 11.89
CA ASP A 13 2.98 2.35 13.34
C ASP A 13 1.74 1.55 13.69
N ARG A 14 0.59 1.91 13.11
CA ARG A 14 -0.69 1.24 13.35
C ARG A 14 -0.66 -0.26 13.03
N PRO A 15 -0.26 -0.72 11.82
CA PRO A 15 -0.20 -2.15 11.53
C PRO A 15 0.94 -2.87 12.29
N LEU A 16 1.99 -2.16 12.69
CA LEU A 16 3.06 -2.74 13.52
C LEU A 16 2.68 -2.84 15.01
N ASP A 17 1.77 -2.01 15.50
CA ASP A 17 1.21 -2.07 16.85
C ASP A 17 -0.02 -2.98 16.98
N GLU A 18 -0.53 -3.49 15.85
CA GLU A 18 -1.62 -4.46 15.81
C GLU A 18 -1.28 -5.68 16.68
N VAL A 19 -2.25 -6.10 17.47
CA VAL A 19 -2.09 -7.16 18.47
C VAL A 19 -2.55 -8.49 17.87
N ILE A 20 -1.58 -9.39 17.68
CA ILE A 20 -1.80 -10.78 17.32
C ILE A 20 -2.27 -11.53 18.57
N ASP A 21 -3.51 -11.99 18.53
CA ASP A 21 -4.13 -12.84 19.54
C ASP A 21 -4.79 -14.07 18.88
N TRP A 22 -5.65 -14.76 19.62
CA TRP A 22 -6.37 -15.96 19.19
C TRP A 22 -7.22 -15.77 17.90
N ARG A 23 -7.53 -14.53 17.49
CA ARG A 23 -8.26 -14.23 16.25
C ARG A 23 -7.39 -14.40 15.01
N TYR A 24 -6.06 -14.32 15.15
CA TYR A 24 -5.13 -14.49 14.05
C TYR A 24 -4.80 -15.96 13.91
N LYS A 25 -5.28 -16.54 12.82
CA LYS A 25 -4.98 -17.92 12.47
C LYS A 25 -3.46 -18.13 12.41
N SER A 26 -3.06 -19.34 12.75
CA SER A 26 -1.72 -19.90 12.53
C SER A 26 -0.63 -19.49 13.50
N PHE A 27 -0.82 -18.44 14.30
CA PHE A 27 0.17 -18.07 15.33
C PHE A 27 0.20 -19.06 16.50
N PRO A 28 1.36 -19.21 17.18
CA PRO A 28 1.47 -20.09 18.34
C PRO A 28 0.53 -19.65 19.47
N PRO A 29 0.01 -20.59 20.29
CA PRO A 29 -0.83 -20.23 21.44
C PRO A 29 0.01 -19.47 22.48
N GLY A 30 -0.57 -18.43 23.06
CA GLY A 30 0.14 -17.62 24.05
C GLY A 30 -0.55 -16.30 24.36
N PRO A 31 0.06 -15.45 25.20
CA PRO A 31 -0.43 -14.11 25.44
C PRO A 31 -0.38 -13.28 24.14
N PRO A 32 -1.25 -12.28 23.98
CA PRO A 32 -1.25 -11.42 22.80
C PRO A 32 0.11 -10.74 22.56
N VAL A 33 0.52 -10.64 21.29
CA VAL A 33 1.83 -10.10 20.88
C VAL A 33 1.61 -9.03 19.82
N LYS A 34 2.29 -7.88 19.92
CA LYS A 34 2.27 -6.89 18.84
C LYS A 34 3.05 -7.38 17.62
N VAL A 35 2.59 -7.06 16.41
CA VAL A 35 3.27 -7.41 15.15
C VAL A 35 4.77 -7.03 15.18
N ARG A 36 5.11 -5.83 15.67
CA ARG A 36 6.51 -5.37 15.81
C ARG A 36 7.41 -6.26 16.66
N SER A 37 6.85 -6.97 17.64
CA SER A 37 7.59 -7.83 18.57
C SER A 37 7.65 -9.28 18.13
N VAL A 38 7.02 -9.67 17.01
CA VAL A 38 7.00 -11.06 16.53
C VAL A 38 8.41 -11.61 16.33
N ARG A 39 9.34 -10.79 15.80
CA ARG A 39 10.73 -11.20 15.59
C ARG A 39 11.43 -11.63 16.87
N GLU A 40 11.12 -10.99 17.99
CA GLU A 40 11.75 -11.24 19.30
C GLU A 40 11.28 -12.55 19.92
N LYS A 41 10.14 -13.10 19.45
CA LYS A 41 9.63 -14.39 19.93
C LYS A 41 10.45 -15.59 19.46
N GLY A 42 11.27 -15.42 18.43
CA GLY A 42 12.13 -16.50 17.93
C GLY A 42 11.37 -17.70 17.35
N TRP A 43 10.09 -17.55 17.03
CA TRP A 43 9.28 -18.63 16.47
C TRP A 43 9.81 -19.11 15.11
N ASN A 44 9.82 -20.42 14.94
CA ASN A 44 10.29 -21.11 13.76
C ASN A 44 9.12 -21.81 13.05
N ALA A 45 8.80 -21.33 11.85
CA ALA A 45 7.73 -21.89 11.03
C ALA A 45 7.97 -23.36 10.61
N LEU A 46 9.22 -23.81 10.54
CA LEU A 46 9.59 -25.20 10.25
C LEU A 46 9.85 -26.01 11.53
N GLY A 47 9.97 -25.34 12.68
CA GLY A 47 10.22 -25.94 13.99
C GLY A 47 8.97 -26.47 14.69
N GLY A 48 7.78 -26.27 14.10
CA GLY A 48 6.51 -26.70 14.67
C GLY A 48 5.85 -25.69 15.61
N ASP A 49 6.37 -24.47 15.70
CA ASP A 49 5.82 -23.45 16.61
C ASP A 49 4.44 -22.95 16.13
N PHE A 50 4.24 -22.85 14.82
CA PHE A 50 3.03 -22.31 14.21
C PHE A 50 1.96 -23.37 13.96
N MET A 51 0.69 -22.99 14.13
CA MET A 51 -0.44 -23.84 13.73
C MET A 51 -0.60 -23.78 12.21
N LEU A 52 -0.48 -24.92 11.53
CA LEU A 52 -0.60 -24.97 10.06
C LEU A 52 -2.07 -24.84 9.60
N PRO A 53 -2.33 -24.33 8.38
CA PRO A 53 -1.38 -23.85 7.37
C PRO A 53 -0.84 -22.45 7.67
N VAL A 54 0.42 -22.20 7.28
CA VAL A 54 1.05 -20.87 7.31
C VAL A 54 1.43 -20.42 5.90
N MET A 55 1.31 -19.12 5.63
CA MET A 55 1.89 -18.50 4.45
C MET A 55 3.22 -17.84 4.83
N LEU A 56 4.29 -18.21 4.14
CA LEU A 56 5.63 -17.70 4.42
C LEU A 56 6.14 -16.87 3.25
N LEU A 57 6.52 -15.63 3.53
CA LEU A 57 7.32 -14.81 2.63
C LEU A 57 8.79 -14.90 3.05
N LYS A 58 9.65 -15.28 2.11
CA LYS A 58 11.09 -15.30 2.34
C LYS A 58 11.67 -13.92 2.09
N GLU A 59 12.42 -13.39 3.06
CA GLU A 59 13.02 -12.06 2.99
C GLU A 59 14.01 -11.92 1.83
N SER A 60 14.85 -12.93 1.57
CA SER A 60 15.87 -12.83 0.51
C SER A 60 15.29 -12.73 -0.91
N PRO A 61 14.33 -13.58 -1.37
CA PRO A 61 13.65 -13.37 -2.63
C PRO A 61 12.83 -12.08 -2.68
N LEU A 62 12.19 -11.69 -1.58
CA LEU A 62 11.40 -10.45 -1.55
C LEU A 62 12.28 -9.24 -1.83
N ARG A 63 13.41 -9.12 -1.11
CA ARG A 63 14.39 -8.05 -1.33
C ARG A 63 14.95 -8.08 -2.74
N HIS A 64 15.39 -9.25 -3.21
CA HIS A 64 15.91 -9.41 -4.57
C HIS A 64 14.91 -8.92 -5.63
N ASN A 65 13.63 -9.30 -5.53
CA ASN A 65 12.63 -8.90 -6.51
C ASN A 65 12.39 -7.37 -6.52
N VAL A 66 12.42 -6.73 -5.35
CA VAL A 66 12.29 -5.27 -5.26
C VAL A 66 13.51 -4.58 -5.89
N ASP A 67 14.71 -5.05 -5.56
CA ASP A 67 15.96 -4.49 -6.07
C ASP A 67 16.07 -4.62 -7.60
N GLU A 68 15.69 -5.78 -8.16
CA GLU A 68 15.69 -6.01 -9.62
C GLU A 68 14.71 -5.08 -10.36
N MET A 69 13.51 -4.90 -9.81
CA MET A 69 12.52 -3.99 -10.40
C MET A 69 12.98 -2.53 -10.34
N ALA A 70 13.57 -2.11 -9.21
CA ALA A 70 14.15 -0.78 -9.07
C ALA A 70 15.29 -0.55 -10.08
N ALA A 71 16.20 -1.52 -10.22
CA ALA A 71 17.29 -1.46 -11.19
C ALA A 71 16.79 -1.42 -12.64
N LEU A 72 15.73 -2.16 -12.95
CA LEU A 72 15.07 -2.13 -14.27
C LEU A 72 14.47 -0.74 -14.57
N CYS A 73 13.75 -0.16 -13.61
CA CYS A 73 13.19 1.18 -13.74
C CYS A 73 14.30 2.23 -13.94
N ALA A 74 15.38 2.17 -13.16
CA ALA A 74 16.51 3.07 -13.30
C ALA A 74 17.19 2.96 -14.68
N ARG A 75 17.31 1.74 -15.22
CA ARG A 75 17.94 1.50 -16.53
C ARG A 75 17.07 1.91 -17.72
N THR A 76 15.74 1.78 -17.60
CA THR A 76 14.79 2.09 -18.68
C THR A 76 14.26 3.52 -18.62
N GLY A 77 14.37 4.19 -17.48
CA GLY A 77 13.80 5.52 -17.24
C GLY A 77 12.28 5.51 -16.99
N PHE A 78 11.65 4.33 -16.90
CA PHE A 78 10.22 4.23 -16.58
C PHE A 78 9.95 4.34 -15.08
N SER A 79 8.84 5.00 -14.75
CA SER A 79 8.29 5.05 -13.40
C SER A 79 7.31 3.90 -13.19
N LEU A 80 7.35 3.29 -12.01
CA LEU A 80 6.45 2.19 -11.64
C LEU A 80 5.44 2.64 -10.59
N ALA A 81 4.17 2.30 -10.79
CA ALA A 81 3.10 2.46 -9.81
C ALA A 81 2.54 1.07 -9.42
N PRO A 82 3.12 0.37 -8.44
CA PRO A 82 2.72 -0.99 -8.08
C PRO A 82 1.23 -1.08 -7.71
N HIS A 83 0.58 -2.13 -8.20
CA HIS A 83 -0.82 -2.36 -7.91
C HIS A 83 -0.98 -3.09 -6.56
N ALA A 84 -1.34 -2.32 -5.54
CA ALA A 84 -1.32 -2.78 -4.15
C ALA A 84 -2.56 -3.61 -3.75
N LYS A 85 -3.54 -3.79 -4.65
CA LYS A 85 -4.79 -4.55 -4.39
C LYS A 85 -4.56 -6.01 -4.03
N THR A 86 -3.44 -6.58 -4.47
CA THR A 86 -3.17 -8.02 -4.36
C THR A 86 -2.65 -8.40 -2.99
N SER A 87 -1.71 -7.63 -2.45
CA SER A 87 -1.14 -7.87 -1.12
C SER A 87 -1.91 -7.15 -0.03
N MET A 88 -2.44 -5.95 -0.31
CA MET A 88 -3.03 -5.05 0.68
C MET A 88 -2.17 -4.90 1.95
N ALA A 89 -0.84 -4.99 1.79
CA ALA A 89 0.13 -5.04 2.87
C ALA A 89 1.02 -3.78 2.82
N PRO A 90 0.77 -2.76 3.66
CA PRO A 90 1.51 -1.50 3.63
C PRO A 90 3.01 -1.66 3.80
N GLN A 91 3.46 -2.66 4.56
CA GLN A 91 4.89 -2.95 4.74
C GLN A 91 5.57 -3.37 3.43
N LEU A 92 4.87 -4.05 2.51
CA LEU A 92 5.40 -4.43 1.21
C LEU A 92 5.42 -3.24 0.24
N VAL A 93 4.36 -2.43 0.25
CA VAL A 93 4.28 -1.22 -0.58
C VAL A 93 5.33 -0.20 -0.15
N GLN A 94 5.56 -0.04 1.16
CA GLN A 94 6.62 0.83 1.69
C GLN A 94 8.00 0.46 1.13
N ARG A 95 8.31 -0.83 1.01
CA ARG A 95 9.58 -1.29 0.43
C ARG A 95 9.69 -0.91 -1.05
N GLN A 96 8.60 -0.97 -1.80
CA GLN A 96 8.58 -0.57 -3.21
C GLN A 96 8.73 0.94 -3.38
N LEU A 97 8.06 1.74 -2.54
CA LEU A 97 8.19 3.21 -2.52
C LEU A 97 9.62 3.62 -2.14
N ALA A 98 10.19 3.00 -1.10
CA ALA A 98 11.58 3.24 -0.70
C ALA A 98 12.58 2.86 -1.80
N ALA A 99 12.23 1.91 -2.67
CA ALA A 99 13.02 1.50 -3.83
C ALA A 99 12.76 2.35 -5.10
N GLY A 100 11.93 3.40 -5.00
CA GLY A 100 11.72 4.38 -6.08
C GLY A 100 10.43 4.19 -6.89
N ALA A 101 9.46 3.41 -6.40
CA ALA A 101 8.12 3.44 -6.99
C ALA A 101 7.52 4.86 -6.92
N TRP A 102 6.87 5.28 -7.99
CA TRP A 102 6.42 6.66 -8.21
C TRP A 102 5.07 6.98 -7.56
N ALA A 103 4.18 5.98 -7.49
CA ALA A 103 2.82 6.09 -6.98
C ALA A 103 2.34 4.72 -6.46
N ILE A 104 1.17 4.69 -5.81
CA ILE A 104 0.46 3.45 -5.51
C ILE A 104 -0.74 3.31 -6.45
N THR A 105 -0.92 2.15 -7.07
CA THR A 105 -2.12 1.87 -7.88
C THR A 105 -3.18 1.12 -7.05
N ALA A 106 -4.35 1.74 -6.91
CA ALA A 106 -5.56 1.23 -6.26
C ALA A 106 -6.65 0.90 -7.30
N ALA A 107 -7.62 0.05 -6.94
CA ALA A 107 -8.75 -0.33 -7.80
C ALA A 107 -10.11 0.20 -7.31
N THR A 108 -10.22 0.60 -6.03
CA THR A 108 -11.48 1.12 -5.46
C THR A 108 -11.20 2.35 -4.61
N THR A 109 -12.19 3.23 -4.45
CA THR A 109 -12.07 4.40 -3.56
C THR A 109 -11.79 4.01 -2.12
N TRP A 110 -12.30 2.86 -1.66
CA TRP A 110 -11.93 2.34 -0.34
C TRP A 110 -10.42 2.08 -0.21
N GLN A 111 -9.79 1.51 -1.25
CA GLN A 111 -8.33 1.33 -1.26
C GLN A 111 -7.60 2.68 -1.32
N VAL A 112 -8.10 3.64 -2.09
CA VAL A 112 -7.54 5.02 -2.11
C VAL A 112 -7.55 5.60 -0.71
N ARG A 113 -8.69 5.52 -0.01
CA ARG A 113 -8.79 5.96 1.38
C ARG A 113 -7.83 5.22 2.30
N LEU A 114 -7.75 3.90 2.20
CA LEU A 114 -6.81 3.12 3.00
C LEU A 114 -5.36 3.60 2.83
N TRP A 115 -4.90 3.75 1.58
CA TRP A 115 -3.54 4.22 1.31
C TRP A 115 -3.33 5.66 1.76
N ARG A 116 -4.35 6.50 1.63
CA ARG A 116 -4.31 7.89 2.11
C ARG A 116 -4.16 7.98 3.63
N GLU A 117 -4.88 7.14 4.38
CA GLU A 117 -4.75 7.03 5.84
C GLU A 117 -3.36 6.53 6.28
N PHE A 118 -2.67 5.77 5.42
CA PHE A 118 -1.27 5.41 5.62
C PHE A 118 -0.28 6.50 5.19
N GLY A 119 -0.74 7.70 4.82
CA GLY A 119 0.11 8.80 4.41
C GLY A 119 0.62 8.70 2.97
N ALA A 120 -0.10 8.01 2.08
CA ALA A 120 0.28 8.01 0.68
C ALA A 120 0.05 9.37 0.02
N ASP A 121 1.11 9.90 -0.61
CA ASP A 121 1.10 11.20 -1.29
C ASP A 121 0.63 11.09 -2.74
N ARG A 122 0.96 10.00 -3.45
CA ARG A 122 0.54 9.79 -4.83
C ARG A 122 -0.23 8.48 -5.01
N ILE A 123 -1.47 8.58 -5.48
CA ILE A 123 -2.35 7.41 -5.71
C ILE A 123 -2.97 7.48 -7.11
N ILE A 124 -2.89 6.37 -7.84
CA ILE A 124 -3.63 6.15 -9.08
C ILE A 124 -4.80 5.22 -8.77
N LEU A 125 -6.03 5.71 -8.81
CA LEU A 125 -7.21 4.87 -8.93
C LEU A 125 -7.28 4.38 -10.39
N ALA A 126 -6.83 3.15 -10.64
CA ALA A 126 -6.93 2.49 -11.94
C ALA A 126 -8.37 1.99 -12.19
N ASN A 127 -9.35 2.88 -11.97
CA ASN A 127 -10.77 2.69 -12.15
C ASN A 127 -11.47 4.06 -12.25
N GLU A 128 -12.72 4.09 -12.69
CA GLU A 128 -13.54 5.29 -12.68
C GLU A 128 -13.98 5.66 -11.25
N LEU A 129 -14.03 6.97 -10.97
CA LEU A 129 -14.54 7.53 -9.71
C LEU A 129 -15.98 8.02 -9.92
N VAL A 130 -16.97 7.28 -9.40
CA VAL A 130 -18.37 7.46 -9.80
C VAL A 130 -19.34 7.78 -8.66
N GLU A 131 -19.10 7.32 -7.43
CA GLU A 131 -20.03 7.59 -6.34
C GLU A 131 -19.87 9.01 -5.82
N GLU A 132 -20.97 9.75 -5.65
CA GLU A 132 -20.95 11.16 -5.21
C GLU A 132 -20.17 11.36 -3.90
N ALA A 133 -20.41 10.50 -2.89
CA ALA A 133 -19.66 10.54 -1.64
C ALA A 133 -18.16 10.25 -1.82
N SER A 134 -17.78 9.40 -2.78
CA SER A 134 -16.39 9.13 -3.13
C SER A 134 -15.73 10.35 -3.78
N ILE A 135 -16.44 11.00 -4.70
CA ILE A 135 -16.00 12.22 -5.40
C ILE A 135 -15.79 13.35 -4.39
N ASP A 136 -16.78 13.63 -3.56
CA ASP A 136 -16.72 14.68 -2.54
C ASP A 136 -15.56 14.46 -1.57
N TRP A 137 -15.36 13.21 -1.14
CA TRP A 137 -14.26 12.86 -0.24
C TRP A 137 -12.90 13.10 -0.90
N VAL A 138 -12.68 12.63 -2.14
CA VAL A 138 -11.42 12.86 -2.86
C VAL A 138 -11.18 14.36 -3.09
N ALA A 139 -12.21 15.11 -3.48
CA ALA A 139 -12.12 16.55 -3.68
C ALA A 139 -11.74 17.27 -2.38
N ALA A 140 -12.30 16.85 -1.24
CA ALA A 140 -11.95 17.38 0.07
C ALA A 140 -10.50 17.04 0.47
N GLU A 141 -10.02 15.83 0.19
CA GLU A 141 -8.63 15.43 0.43
C GLU A 141 -7.64 16.29 -0.37
N ILE A 142 -7.91 16.51 -1.67
CA ILE A 142 -7.08 17.35 -2.54
C ILE A 142 -7.09 18.81 -2.06
N LYS A 143 -8.25 19.33 -1.62
CA LYS A 143 -8.36 20.69 -1.05
C LYS A 143 -7.62 20.82 0.29
N ARG A 144 -7.59 19.75 1.09
CA ARG A 144 -6.93 19.73 2.41
C ARG A 144 -5.42 19.66 2.31
N ASP A 145 -4.89 18.90 1.35
CA ASP A 145 -3.47 18.68 1.17
C ASP A 145 -3.07 18.90 -0.30
N ALA A 146 -2.42 20.03 -0.57
CA ALA A 146 -1.96 20.40 -1.90
C ALA A 146 -0.85 19.48 -2.44
N GLU A 147 -0.20 18.70 -1.59
CA GLU A 147 0.81 17.71 -2.01
C GLU A 147 0.18 16.36 -2.38
N PHE A 148 -1.11 16.15 -2.11
CA PHE A 148 -1.80 14.93 -2.49
C PHE A 148 -2.07 14.87 -4.00
N ASP A 149 -1.38 13.96 -4.68
CA ASP A 149 -1.41 13.80 -6.13
C ASP A 149 -2.26 12.57 -6.51
N PHE A 150 -3.49 12.83 -6.96
CA PHE A 150 -4.49 11.81 -7.22
C PHE A 150 -4.86 11.74 -8.70
N TYR A 151 -4.91 10.52 -9.23
CA TYR A 151 -5.35 10.23 -10.60
C TYR A 151 -6.52 9.24 -10.57
N CYS A 152 -7.51 9.42 -11.43
CA CYS A 152 -8.54 8.42 -11.73
C CYS A 152 -8.75 8.30 -13.24
N LEU A 153 -9.44 7.25 -13.69
CA LEU A 153 -9.79 7.07 -15.09
C LEU A 153 -11.12 7.74 -15.40
N VAL A 154 -11.24 8.30 -16.60
CA VAL A 154 -12.49 8.81 -17.15
C VAL A 154 -12.67 8.28 -18.56
N ASP A 155 -13.80 7.65 -18.81
CA ASP A 155 -14.13 7.01 -20.10
C ASP A 155 -15.43 7.58 -20.71
N SER A 156 -16.09 8.51 -20.02
CA SER A 156 -17.37 9.08 -20.45
C SER A 156 -17.53 10.55 -20.06
N VAL A 157 -18.27 11.30 -20.89
CA VAL A 157 -18.62 12.71 -20.63
C VAL A 157 -19.47 12.85 -19.37
N ALA A 158 -20.28 11.83 -19.05
CA ALA A 158 -21.08 11.82 -17.83
C ALA A 158 -20.21 11.79 -16.57
N ALA A 159 -19.15 10.96 -16.56
CA ALA A 159 -18.18 10.93 -15.46
C ALA A 159 -17.47 12.28 -15.30
N VAL A 160 -17.00 12.88 -16.40
CA VAL A 160 -16.36 14.21 -16.36
C VAL A 160 -17.30 15.27 -15.75
N LYS A 161 -18.57 15.31 -16.17
CA LYS A 161 -19.57 16.23 -15.62
C LYS A 161 -19.87 15.98 -14.14
N ALA A 162 -19.78 14.73 -13.68
CA ALA A 162 -19.96 14.42 -12.27
C ALA A 162 -18.79 14.97 -11.45
N LEU A 163 -17.56 14.77 -11.91
CA LEU A 163 -16.34 15.25 -11.25
C LEU A 163 -16.22 16.78 -11.24
N ASP A 164 -16.64 17.47 -12.30
CA ASP A 164 -16.58 18.94 -12.43
C ASP A 164 -17.50 19.68 -11.44
N ARG A 165 -18.48 18.99 -10.84
CA ARG A 165 -19.43 19.60 -9.89
C ARG A 165 -18.91 19.70 -8.45
N ALA A 166 -17.81 19.02 -8.11
CA ALA A 166 -17.26 18.92 -6.75
C ALA A 166 -16.09 19.89 -6.49
#